data_AF-A0A816PJS2-F1
#
_entry.id   AF-A0A816PJS2-F1
#
_cell.length_a   1.000
_cell.length_b   1.000
_cell.length_c   1.000
_cell.angle_alpha   90.00
_cell.angle_beta   90.00
_cell.angle_gamma   90.00
#
_symmetry.space_group_name_H-M   'P 1'
#
loop_
_entity.id
_entity.type
_entity.pdbx_description
1 polymer ?
#
loop_
_entity_poly.entity_id
_entity_poly.type
_entity_poly.pdbx_seq_one_letter_code
_entity_poly.pdbx_strand_id
1 'polypeptide(L)'
;MARRKESAAGALNKDSNQSAVERQTESSHKSGTIWDAIRKADQPSLERLLDADSNSINTRGFVGECPIHMLFLYGTEAHLNMAQYLITRFPEIILQSYNQEEYYGEIVLHIAIINRNATMVEWLLGDKRNRPYQEQQLTAAASGHFFQLYV
;
A
#
# COMPACT_ATOMS: atom_id res chain seq x y z
N MET A 1 30.68 -32.81 -7.97
CA MET A 1 30.64 -31.34 -7.93
C MET A 1 29.70 -30.85 -9.03
N ALA A 2 28.45 -30.54 -8.69
CA ALA A 2 27.49 -29.96 -9.63
C ALA A 2 27.22 -28.51 -9.20
N ARG A 3 27.78 -27.54 -9.94
CA ARG A 3 27.40 -26.13 -9.82
C ARG A 3 25.98 -25.98 -10.36
N ARG A 4 25.01 -25.81 -9.46
CA ARG A 4 23.65 -25.39 -9.82
C ARG A 4 23.78 -23.97 -10.41
N LYS A 5 23.44 -23.80 -11.69
CA LYS A 5 23.31 -22.48 -12.31
C LYS A 5 22.15 -21.76 -11.62
N GLU A 6 22.45 -20.77 -10.78
CA GLU A 6 21.47 -19.74 -10.44
C GLU A 6 21.00 -19.09 -11.75
N SER A 7 19.69 -19.09 -11.96
CA SER A 7 19.09 -18.62 -13.20
C SER A 7 19.25 -17.09 -13.29
N ALA A 8 19.75 -16.60 -14.42
CA ALA A 8 20.00 -15.18 -14.69
C ALA A 8 18.74 -14.29 -14.56
N ALA A 9 17.54 -14.88 -14.57
CA ALA A 9 16.29 -14.15 -14.36
C ALA A 9 16.13 -13.59 -12.94
N GLY A 10 16.73 -14.22 -11.93
CA GLY A 10 16.65 -13.76 -10.54
C GLY A 10 17.59 -12.58 -10.21
N ALA A 11 18.62 -12.36 -11.02
CA ALA A 11 19.57 -11.25 -10.84
C ALA A 11 19.06 -9.96 -11.50
N LEU A 12 18.49 -10.06 -12.70
CA LEU A 12 17.93 -8.92 -13.44
C LEU A 12 16.76 -8.23 -12.72
N ASN A 13 16.00 -8.97 -11.91
CA ASN A 13 14.82 -8.44 -11.20
C ASN A 13 15.16 -7.76 -9.85
N LYS A 14 16.34 -8.05 -9.27
CA LYS A 14 16.77 -7.36 -8.04
C LYS A 14 17.19 -5.91 -8.31
N ASP A 15 17.86 -5.68 -9.42
CA ASP A 15 18.32 -4.35 -9.83
C ASP A 15 17.15 -3.42 -10.18
N SER A 16 16.08 -3.94 -10.82
CA SER A 16 14.87 -3.18 -11.12
C SER A 16 14.11 -2.76 -9.86
N ASN A 17 13.89 -3.68 -8.92
CA ASN A 17 13.17 -3.36 -7.68
C ASN A 17 13.95 -2.39 -6.78
N GLN A 18 15.27 -2.57 -6.64
CA GLN A 18 16.10 -1.64 -5.89
C GLN A 18 16.00 -0.22 -6.48
N SER A 19 16.06 -0.10 -7.81
CA SER A 19 15.89 1.19 -8.49
C SER A 19 14.47 1.78 -8.36
N ALA A 20 13.44 0.94 -8.17
CA ALA A 20 12.06 1.39 -7.99
C ALA A 20 11.84 1.93 -6.57
N VAL A 21 12.40 1.27 -5.55
CA VAL A 21 12.38 1.72 -4.15
C VAL A 21 13.16 3.03 -3.97
N GLU A 22 14.30 3.18 -4.66
CA GLU A 22 15.07 4.43 -4.67
C GLU A 22 14.22 5.58 -5.25
N ARG A 23 13.57 5.36 -6.39
CA ARG A 23 12.67 6.35 -7.02
C ARG A 23 11.43 6.66 -6.18
N GLN A 24 10.88 5.66 -5.48
CA GLN A 24 9.80 5.86 -4.52
C GLN A 24 10.23 6.80 -3.39
N THR A 25 11.42 6.55 -2.83
CA THR A 25 12.01 7.40 -1.79
C THR A 25 12.10 8.85 -2.28
N GLU A 26 12.69 9.08 -3.45
CA GLU A 26 12.81 10.42 -4.05
C GLU A 26 11.46 11.12 -4.26
N SER A 27 10.47 10.40 -4.80
CA SER A 27 9.12 10.93 -5.03
C SER A 27 8.42 11.33 -3.73
N SER A 28 8.62 10.58 -2.64
CA SER A 28 8.05 10.89 -1.34
C SER A 28 8.60 12.18 -0.70
N HIS A 29 9.75 12.67 -1.18
CA HIS A 29 10.37 13.92 -0.73
C HIS A 29 9.98 15.15 -1.55
N LYS A 30 9.22 14.98 -2.63
CA LYS A 30 8.75 16.11 -3.45
C LYS A 30 7.64 16.86 -2.70
N SER A 31 7.95 18.07 -2.24
CA SER A 31 7.05 18.90 -1.46
C SER A 31 5.73 19.20 -2.19
N GLY A 32 4.64 19.28 -1.41
CA GLY A 32 3.30 19.61 -1.92
C GLY A 32 2.62 18.48 -2.69
N THR A 33 3.19 17.27 -2.68
CA THR A 33 2.54 16.07 -3.24
C THR A 33 1.77 15.31 -2.16
N ILE A 34 0.85 14.43 -2.58
CA ILE A 34 0.15 13.53 -1.65
C ILE A 34 1.12 12.61 -0.91
N TRP A 35 2.22 12.21 -1.55
CA TRP A 35 3.26 11.38 -0.95
C TRP A 35 4.00 12.10 0.19
N ASP A 36 4.33 13.38 0.02
CA ASP A 36 4.96 14.19 1.07
C ASP A 36 4.00 14.41 2.26
N ALA A 37 2.71 14.66 1.99
CA ALA A 37 1.69 14.78 3.03
C ALA A 37 1.56 13.49 3.86
N ILE A 38 1.51 12.33 3.19
CA ILE A 38 1.43 11.03 3.86
C ILE A 38 2.68 10.77 4.68
N ARG A 39 3.88 10.94 4.09
CA ARG A 39 5.16 10.71 4.78
C ARG A 39 5.33 11.55 6.05
N LYS A 40 4.75 12.75 6.08
CA LYS A 40 4.79 13.67 7.23
C LYS A 40 3.60 13.50 8.19
N ALA A 41 2.65 12.64 7.89
CA ALA A 41 1.34 12.59 8.54
C ALA A 41 0.63 13.97 8.60
N ASP A 42 0.72 14.76 7.53
CA ASP A 42 0.15 16.11 7.43
C ASP A 42 -1.29 16.04 6.91
N GLN A 43 -2.25 15.84 7.82
CA GLN A 43 -3.68 15.76 7.52
C GLN A 43 -4.21 17.04 6.83
N PRO A 44 -3.94 18.27 7.29
CA PRO A 44 -4.41 19.48 6.60
C PRO A 44 -3.95 19.58 5.14
N SER A 45 -2.71 19.17 4.85
CA SER A 45 -2.22 19.18 3.46
C SER A 45 -2.84 18.07 2.62
N LEU A 46 -3.05 16.89 3.20
CA LEU A 46 -3.79 15.81 2.53
C LEU A 46 -5.21 16.24 2.16
N GLU A 47 -5.95 16.84 3.09
CA GLU A 47 -7.32 17.31 2.85
C GLU A 47 -7.36 18.36 1.74
N ARG A 48 -6.47 19.35 1.78
CA ARG A 48 -6.37 20.38 0.74
C ARG A 48 -6.10 19.80 -0.64
N LEU A 49 -5.25 18.78 -0.73
CA LEU A 49 -4.93 18.11 -1.99
C LEU A 49 -6.14 17.32 -2.51
N LEU A 50 -6.87 16.63 -1.63
CA LEU A 50 -8.06 15.86 -2.00
C LEU A 50 -9.25 16.74 -2.36
N ASP A 51 -9.35 17.93 -1.77
CA ASP A 51 -10.38 18.90 -2.11
C ASP A 51 -10.08 19.58 -3.46
N ALA A 52 -8.80 19.73 -3.81
CA ALA A 52 -8.39 20.21 -5.13
C ALA A 52 -8.55 19.13 -6.23
N ASP A 53 -8.18 17.88 -5.93
CA ASP A 53 -8.36 16.73 -6.81
C ASP A 53 -8.55 15.45 -5.99
N SER A 54 -9.80 14.98 -5.91
CA SER A 54 -10.13 13.75 -5.18
C SER A 54 -9.53 12.50 -5.82
N ASN A 55 -9.19 12.52 -7.12
CA ASN A 55 -8.57 11.37 -7.79
C ASN A 55 -7.12 11.16 -7.37
N SER A 56 -6.49 12.14 -6.72
CA SER A 56 -5.13 12.02 -6.19
C SER A 56 -4.96 10.86 -5.22
N ILE A 57 -6.05 10.38 -4.57
CA ILE A 57 -6.04 9.17 -3.73
C ILE A 57 -5.71 7.88 -4.50
N ASN A 58 -5.90 7.89 -5.82
CA ASN A 58 -5.60 6.75 -6.71
C ASN A 58 -4.20 6.82 -7.33
N THR A 59 -3.39 7.81 -6.94
CA THR A 59 -2.01 7.97 -7.46
C THR A 59 -1.19 6.72 -7.17
N ARG A 60 -0.43 6.27 -8.16
CA ARG A 60 0.44 5.09 -8.06
C ARG A 60 1.89 5.51 -7.87
N GLY A 61 2.56 4.85 -6.92
CA GLY A 61 4.01 4.97 -6.79
C GLY A 61 4.74 3.95 -7.66
N PHE A 62 6.06 3.90 -7.51
CA PHE A 62 6.94 3.12 -8.41
C PHE A 62 6.83 1.61 -8.21
N VAL A 63 6.33 1.15 -7.06
CA VAL A 63 6.08 -0.26 -6.78
C VAL A 63 4.60 -0.62 -6.90
N GLY A 64 3.77 0.31 -7.37
CA GLY A 64 2.34 0.10 -7.61
C GLY A 64 1.44 0.33 -6.41
N GLU A 65 2.01 0.83 -5.32
CA GLU A 65 1.31 1.24 -4.12
C GLU A 65 0.38 2.43 -4.40
N CYS A 66 -0.57 2.60 -3.48
CA CYS A 66 -1.42 3.78 -3.39
C CYS A 66 -1.18 4.48 -2.05
N PRO A 67 -1.59 5.75 -1.90
CA PRO A 67 -1.64 6.47 -0.63
C PRO A 67 -2.02 5.63 0.60
N ILE A 68 -3.08 4.84 0.51
CA ILE A 68 -3.59 4.07 1.65
C ILE A 68 -2.61 2.97 2.09
N HIS A 69 -1.88 2.35 1.16
CA HIS A 69 -0.86 1.36 1.49
C HIS A 69 0.24 1.97 2.35
N MET A 70 0.70 3.17 1.98
CA MET A 70 1.76 3.87 2.72
C MET A 70 1.33 4.25 4.14
N LEU A 71 0.07 4.64 4.34
CA LEU A 71 -0.46 4.92 5.67
C LEU A 71 -0.44 3.68 6.58
N PHE A 72 -0.81 2.51 6.03
CA PHE A 72 -0.75 1.24 6.76
C PHE A 72 0.69 0.74 6.98
N LEU A 73 1.60 0.98 6.03
CA LEU A 73 3.02 0.65 6.17
C LEU A 73 3.73 1.50 7.22
N TYR A 74 3.48 2.82 7.26
CA TYR A 74 4.03 3.67 8.32
C TYR A 74 3.43 3.33 9.68
N GLY A 75 2.13 3.02 9.74
CA GLY A 75 1.50 2.34 10.87
C GLY A 75 1.47 3.09 12.21
N THR A 76 1.93 4.34 12.27
CA THR A 76 1.79 5.15 13.49
C THR A 76 0.33 5.56 13.70
N GLU A 77 -0.04 5.91 14.93
CA GLU A 77 -1.40 6.35 15.26
C GLU A 77 -1.88 7.50 14.34
N ALA A 78 -1.01 8.47 14.06
CA ALA A 78 -1.32 9.56 13.14
C ALA A 78 -1.66 9.05 11.73
N HIS A 79 -0.83 8.17 11.15
CA HIS A 79 -1.09 7.62 9.81
C HIS A 79 -2.35 6.75 9.78
N LEU A 80 -2.63 5.97 10.82
CA LEU A 80 -3.82 5.12 10.88
C LEU A 80 -5.10 5.95 11.06
N ASN A 81 -5.06 7.04 11.83
CA ASN A 81 -6.18 7.99 11.92
C ASN A 81 -6.46 8.64 10.55
N MET A 82 -5.41 9.02 9.81
CA MET A 82 -5.55 9.51 8.43
C MET A 82 -6.12 8.42 7.51
N ALA A 83 -5.70 7.16 7.65
CA ALA A 83 -6.25 6.05 6.87
C ALA A 83 -7.75 5.84 7.14
N GLN A 84 -8.16 5.87 8.40
CA GLN A 84 -9.57 5.77 8.78
C GLN A 84 -10.39 6.94 8.23
N TYR A 85 -9.83 8.16 8.23
CA TYR A 85 -10.45 9.32 7.59
C TYR A 85 -10.66 9.07 6.08
N LEU A 86 -9.63 8.61 5.37
CA LEU A 86 -9.72 8.36 3.92
C LEU A 86 -10.71 7.27 3.58
N ILE A 87 -10.69 6.15 4.30
CA ILE A 87 -11.62 5.04 4.09
C ILE A 87 -13.05 5.45 4.46
N THR A 88 -13.23 6.33 5.45
CA THR A 88 -14.56 6.89 5.75
C THR A 88 -15.09 7.72 4.58
N ARG A 89 -14.21 8.46 3.88
CA ARG A 89 -14.57 9.34 2.76
C ARG A 89 -14.69 8.59 1.43
N PHE A 90 -13.86 7.58 1.21
CA PHE A 90 -13.72 6.78 -0.03
C PHE A 90 -13.60 5.29 0.35
N PRO A 91 -14.68 4.62 0.74
CA PRO A 91 -14.60 3.30 1.35
C PRO A 91 -14.10 2.20 0.40
N GLU A 92 -14.22 2.39 -0.91
CA GLU A 92 -13.70 1.48 -1.93
C GLU A 92 -12.17 1.36 -1.93
N ILE A 93 -11.45 2.34 -1.36
CA ILE A 93 -9.98 2.33 -1.40
C ILE A 93 -9.37 1.20 -0.57
N ILE A 94 -10.14 0.57 0.33
CA ILE A 94 -9.69 -0.61 1.09
C ILE A 94 -9.38 -1.81 0.19
N LEU A 95 -9.94 -1.81 -1.02
CA LEU A 95 -9.70 -2.83 -2.04
C LEU A 95 -8.62 -2.44 -3.04
N GLN A 96 -8.01 -1.26 -2.91
CA GLN A 96 -6.85 -0.95 -3.73
C GLN A 96 -5.76 -1.97 -3.43
N SER A 97 -5.30 -2.64 -4.48
CA SER A 97 -4.17 -3.53 -4.44
C SER A 97 -2.94 -2.91 -5.08
N TYR A 98 -1.76 -3.35 -4.66
CA TYR A 98 -0.54 -3.17 -5.43
C TYR A 98 -0.71 -3.73 -6.84
N ASN A 99 -0.27 -2.96 -7.84
CA ASN A 99 -0.45 -3.29 -9.26
C ASN A 99 0.84 -3.63 -10.02
N GLN A 100 2.00 -3.67 -9.34
CA GLN A 100 3.26 -4.12 -9.94
C GLN A 100 3.59 -5.55 -9.53
N GLU A 101 4.45 -6.18 -10.32
CA GLU A 101 4.77 -7.60 -10.26
C GLU A 101 5.23 -8.10 -8.88
N GLU A 102 5.98 -7.30 -8.13
CA GLU A 102 6.58 -7.76 -6.86
C GLU A 102 5.52 -8.02 -5.79
N TYR A 103 4.64 -7.04 -5.57
CA TYR A 103 3.63 -7.04 -4.51
C TYR A 103 2.20 -7.20 -5.02
N TYR A 104 2.03 -7.60 -6.29
CA TYR A 104 0.74 -7.67 -6.95
C TYR A 104 -0.36 -8.32 -6.08
N GLY A 105 -1.51 -7.64 -5.98
CA GLY A 105 -2.67 -8.14 -5.26
C GLY A 105 -2.66 -7.92 -3.74
N GLU A 106 -1.54 -7.45 -3.15
CA GLU A 106 -1.52 -7.05 -1.74
C GLU A 106 -2.45 -5.85 -1.50
N ILE A 107 -3.29 -5.94 -0.47
CA ILE A 107 -4.22 -4.89 -0.01
C ILE A 107 -3.96 -4.54 1.45
N VAL A 108 -4.55 -3.46 1.96
CA VAL A 108 -4.33 -2.97 3.34
C VAL A 108 -4.70 -3.95 4.45
N LEU A 109 -5.63 -4.89 4.21
CA LEU A 109 -5.93 -5.95 5.16
C LEU A 109 -4.72 -6.87 5.41
N HIS A 110 -3.97 -7.23 4.35
CA HIS A 110 -2.76 -8.04 4.47
C HIS A 110 -1.73 -7.32 5.34
N ILE A 111 -1.48 -6.04 5.08
CA ILE A 111 -0.53 -5.22 5.82
C ILE A 111 -0.94 -5.12 7.30
N ALA A 112 -2.23 -4.89 7.59
CA ALA A 112 -2.73 -4.84 8.97
C ALA A 112 -2.51 -6.16 9.75
N ILE A 113 -2.72 -7.30 9.08
CA ILE A 113 -2.48 -8.64 9.65
C ILE A 113 -0.99 -8.85 9.92
N ILE A 114 -0.11 -8.55 8.95
CA ILE A 114 1.34 -8.69 9.11
C ILE A 114 1.88 -7.79 10.23
N ASN A 115 1.36 -6.56 10.33
CA ASN A 115 1.68 -5.63 11.41
C ASN A 115 1.06 -6.01 12.76
N ARG A 116 0.29 -7.11 12.85
CA ARG A 116 -0.38 -7.60 14.06
C ARG A 116 -1.28 -6.54 14.72
N ASN A 117 -1.84 -5.64 13.93
CA ASN A 117 -2.71 -4.59 14.41
C ASN A 117 -4.16 -5.08 14.46
N ALA A 118 -4.50 -5.83 15.52
CA ALA A 118 -5.82 -6.42 15.70
C ALA A 118 -6.94 -5.36 15.63
N THR A 119 -6.73 -4.18 16.23
CA THR A 119 -7.68 -3.06 16.18
C THR A 119 -8.03 -2.65 14.75
N MET A 120 -7.02 -2.51 13.88
CA MET A 120 -7.26 -2.15 12.47
C MET A 120 -7.88 -3.30 11.69
N VAL A 121 -7.50 -4.55 11.96
CA VAL A 121 -8.12 -5.73 11.32
C VAL A 121 -9.61 -5.80 11.67
N GLU A 122 -9.95 -5.69 12.96
CA GLU A 122 -11.34 -5.67 13.43
C GLU A 122 -12.12 -4.51 12.83
N TRP A 123 -11.51 -3.33 12.72
CA TRP A 123 -12.16 -2.17 12.13
C TRP A 123 -12.38 -2.32 10.61
N LEU A 124 -11.39 -2.81 9.86
CA LEU A 124 -11.50 -3.06 8.41
C LEU A 124 -12.60 -4.07 8.08
N LEU A 125 -12.79 -5.09 8.91
CA LEU A 125 -13.79 -6.13 8.68
C LEU A 125 -15.14 -5.84 9.35
N GLY A 126 -15.17 -5.06 10.43
CA GLY A 126 -16.33 -4.89 11.29
C GLY A 126 -17.12 -3.59 11.09
N ASP A 127 -16.48 -2.54 10.59
CA ASP A 127 -17.15 -1.25 10.39
C ASP A 127 -18.27 -1.37 9.35
N LYS A 128 -19.42 -0.74 9.63
CA LYS A 128 -20.60 -0.79 8.75
C LYS A 128 -20.29 -0.26 7.34
N ARG A 129 -19.39 0.71 7.22
CA ARG A 129 -18.96 1.31 5.95
C ARG A 129 -18.09 0.36 5.12
N ASN A 130 -17.35 -0.52 5.80
CA ASN A 130 -16.43 -1.47 5.16
C ASN A 130 -17.11 -2.81 4.84
N ARG A 131 -18.24 -3.12 5.50
CA ARG A 131 -19.00 -4.37 5.31
C ARG A 131 -19.31 -4.73 3.85
N PRO A 132 -19.69 -3.79 2.95
CA PRO A 132 -19.95 -4.12 1.54
C PRO A 132 -18.73 -4.69 0.79
N TYR A 133 -17.53 -4.47 1.31
CA TYR A 133 -16.26 -4.89 0.73
C TYR A 133 -15.62 -6.07 1.47
N GLN A 134 -16.26 -6.57 2.53
CA GLN A 134 -15.69 -7.58 3.43
C GLN A 134 -15.34 -8.88 2.70
N GLU A 135 -16.22 -9.36 1.83
CA GLU A 135 -15.99 -10.58 1.07
C GLU A 135 -14.78 -10.44 0.12
N GLN A 136 -14.69 -9.30 -0.58
CA GLN A 136 -13.56 -8.99 -1.46
C GLN A 136 -12.25 -8.85 -0.68
N GLN A 137 -12.29 -8.27 0.52
CA GLN A 137 -11.12 -8.21 1.40
C GLN A 137 -10.65 -9.62 1.81
N LEU A 138 -11.59 -10.50 2.18
CA LEU A 138 -11.29 -11.87 2.63
C LEU A 138 -10.85 -12.80 1.50
N THR A 139 -11.23 -12.50 0.26
CA THR A 139 -10.88 -13.28 -0.93
C THR A 139 -9.74 -12.66 -1.75
N ALA A 140 -9.26 -11.47 -1.37
CA ALA A 140 -8.10 -10.85 -1.99
C ALA A 140 -6.87 -11.74 -1.84
N ALA A 141 -6.14 -11.90 -2.94
CA ALA A 141 -4.95 -12.74 -2.98
C ALA A 141 -3.72 -11.89 -3.30
N ALA A 142 -2.77 -11.85 -2.37
CA ALA A 142 -1.43 -11.33 -2.60
C ALA A 142 -0.64 -12.39 -3.39
N SER A 143 -0.46 -12.16 -4.70
CA SER A 143 0.10 -13.16 -5.63
C SER A 143 1.31 -12.69 -6.42
N GLY A 144 1.83 -11.50 -6.11
CA GLY A 144 3.10 -11.01 -6.64
C GLY A 144 4.28 -11.94 -6.36
N HIS A 145 5.37 -11.73 -7.11
CA HIS A 145 6.56 -12.59 -7.06
C HIS A 145 7.10 -12.75 -5.63
N PHE A 146 7.07 -11.69 -4.82
CA PHE A 146 7.53 -11.72 -3.43
C PHE A 146 6.85 -12.83 -2.61
N PHE A 147 5.55 -13.03 -2.81
CA PHE A 147 4.74 -13.98 -2.04
C PHE A 147 4.90 -15.44 -2.50
N GLN A 148 5.51 -15.66 -3.67
CA GLN A 148 5.73 -17.00 -4.23
C GLN A 148 7.07 -17.62 -3.80
N LEU A 149 7.99 -16.83 -3.22
CA LEU A 149 9.36 -17.25 -2.93
C LEU A 149 9.51 -18.20 -1.72
N TYR A 150 8.42 -18.54 -1.03
CA TYR A 150 8.44 -19.35 0.19
C TYR A 150 7.47 -20.53 0.19
N VAL A 151 6.97 -20.92 -1.00
CA VAL A 151 6.10 -22.09 -1.18
C VAL A 151 6.88 -23.28 -1.70
#